data_AF-A0A2H9RQF1-F1
#
_entry.id   AF-A0A2H9RQF1-F1
#
_cell.length_a   1.000
_cell.length_b   1.000
_cell.length_c   1.000
_cell.angle_alpha   90.00
_cell.angle_beta   90.00
_cell.angle_gamma   90.00
#
_symmetry.space_group_name_H-M   'P 1'
#
loop_
_entity.id
_entity.type
_entity.pdbx_description
1 polymer ?
#
loop_
_entity_poly.entity_id
_entity_poly.type
_entity_poly.pdbx_seq_one_letter_code
_entity_poly.pdbx_strand_id
1 'polypeptide(L)'
;MSVDTIYKKWLYSNKNERYARYIWLRSPSVVELLFNDEFVNRSSDRNKQDDLRAMGNLCRFHDIKYDTDLHQKFTTWLKKKEIKWKDKTYNFPKEQLPLKQVLENISKLKPIQKDFALFMLTSGLRTYEARVIFENHKKFCHDGILEIFWSKKTKNTNATFCFPALHDKMDKKFIFDYDDFKVLGCELRYLRKLNFTINATNLDPLLAEYIQGRRGSVSEKHYYLSNMNQHRKKWIKIWSLFLNNTIQM
;
A
#
# COMPACT_ATOMS: atom_id res chain seq x y z
N MET A 1 -0.56 24.56 23.43
CA MET A 1 -1.10 23.18 23.43
C MET A 1 -0.17 22.29 24.26
N SER A 2 -0.54 21.90 25.49
CA SER A 2 0.24 20.89 26.23
C SER A 2 0.22 19.58 25.44
N VAL A 3 1.37 18.92 25.33
CA VAL A 3 1.53 17.72 24.49
C VAL A 3 0.75 16.58 25.12
N ASP A 4 -0.44 16.38 24.58
CA ASP A 4 -1.43 15.42 25.04
C ASP A 4 -0.83 14.01 25.20
N THR A 5 -0.92 13.45 26.41
CA THR A 5 -0.49 12.07 26.67
C THR A 5 -1.28 11.06 25.83
N ILE A 6 -2.49 11.43 25.38
CA ILE A 6 -3.31 10.66 24.45
C ILE A 6 -2.69 10.67 23.04
N TYR A 7 -2.13 11.80 22.58
CA TYR A 7 -1.44 11.87 21.29
C TYR A 7 -0.20 10.98 21.27
N LYS A 8 0.59 10.99 22.36
CA LYS A 8 1.73 10.08 22.51
C LYS A 8 1.29 8.62 22.43
N LYS A 9 0.26 8.22 23.20
CA LYS A 9 -0.28 6.85 23.15
C LYS A 9 -0.72 6.49 21.73
N TRP A 10 -1.48 7.35 21.07
CA TRP A 10 -1.93 7.13 19.69
C TRP A 10 -0.78 6.93 18.70
N LEU A 11 0.29 7.75 18.78
CA LEU A 11 1.46 7.60 17.91
C LEU A 11 2.12 6.23 18.08
N TYR A 12 2.40 5.83 19.32
CA TYR A 12 3.07 4.56 19.62
C TYR A 12 2.21 3.33 19.30
N SER A 13 0.89 3.43 19.37
CA SER A 13 -0.01 2.35 18.95
C SER A 13 -0.13 2.22 17.43
N ASN A 14 0.17 3.26 16.65
CA ASN A 14 -0.10 3.31 15.21
C ASN A 14 1.15 3.39 14.32
N LYS A 15 2.35 3.48 14.90
CA LYS A 15 3.61 3.71 14.18
C LYS A 15 4.74 2.91 14.83
N ASN A 16 5.82 2.69 14.07
CA ASN A 16 7.05 2.12 14.62
C ASN A 16 7.59 3.01 15.76
N GLU A 17 8.09 2.41 16.83
CA GLU A 17 8.51 3.08 18.06
C GLU A 17 9.51 4.23 17.83
N ARG A 18 10.56 4.01 17.01
CA ARG A 18 11.57 5.03 16.73
C ARG A 18 10.96 6.22 15.99
N TYR A 19 10.08 5.94 15.03
CA TYR A 19 9.37 6.97 14.29
C TYR A 19 8.36 7.71 15.17
N ALA A 20 7.62 6.99 16.02
CA ALA A 20 6.67 7.55 16.96
C ALA A 20 7.36 8.52 17.94
N ARG A 21 8.48 8.11 18.52
CA ARG A 21 9.31 8.96 19.39
C ARG A 21 9.76 10.23 18.67
N TYR A 22 10.27 10.07 17.45
CA TYR A 22 10.74 11.18 16.63
C TYR A 22 9.64 12.22 16.34
N ILE A 23 8.47 11.74 15.89
CA ILE A 23 7.33 12.62 15.61
C ILE A 23 6.82 13.28 16.89
N TRP A 24 6.73 12.53 18.00
CA TRP A 24 6.29 13.06 19.28
C TRP A 24 7.18 14.21 19.77
N LEU A 25 8.51 14.04 19.75
CA LEU A 25 9.45 15.08 20.18
C LEU A 25 9.42 16.33 19.29
N ARG A 26 9.14 16.16 17.99
CA ARG A 26 9.10 17.26 17.01
C ARG A 26 7.74 17.96 16.94
N SER A 27 6.68 17.31 17.40
CA SER A 27 5.31 17.85 17.31
C SER A 27 5.10 19.21 18.00
N PRO A 28 5.68 19.52 19.18
CA PRO A 28 5.42 20.79 19.86
C PRO A 28 5.90 21.99 19.05
N SER A 29 7.05 21.87 18.37
CA SER A 29 7.65 22.96 17.61
C SER A 29 6.98 23.25 16.26
N VAL A 30 6.04 22.41 15.83
CA VAL A 30 5.39 22.53 14.52
C VAL A 30 3.93 22.92 14.57
N VAL A 31 3.34 23.01 15.78
CA VAL A 31 1.93 23.39 15.96
C VAL A 31 1.66 24.76 15.36
N GLU A 32 2.50 25.74 15.67
CA GLU A 32 2.34 27.14 15.22
C GLU A 32 2.68 27.35 13.74
N LEU A 33 3.24 26.32 13.10
CA LEU A 33 3.59 26.33 11.69
C LEU A 33 2.45 25.77 10.80
N LEU A 34 1.42 25.17 11.41
CA LEU A 34 0.23 24.72 10.70
C LEU A 34 -0.50 25.92 10.08
N PHE A 35 -0.75 25.85 8.77
CA PHE A 35 -1.42 26.92 8.01
C PHE A 35 -0.70 28.27 8.02
N ASN A 36 0.61 28.27 8.26
CA ASN A 36 1.41 29.49 8.37
C ASN A 36 2.17 29.79 7.06
N ASP A 37 2.10 31.03 6.57
CA ASP A 37 2.82 31.49 5.38
C ASP A 37 4.34 31.53 5.57
N GLU A 38 4.83 31.75 6.80
CA GLU A 38 6.26 31.65 7.12
C GLU A 38 6.79 30.25 6.80
N PHE A 39 6.00 29.22 7.12
CA PHE A 39 6.36 27.83 6.79
C PHE A 39 6.39 27.60 5.28
N VAL A 40 5.49 28.24 4.51
CA VAL A 40 5.47 28.18 3.05
C VAL A 40 6.80 28.68 2.48
N ASN A 41 7.29 29.81 3.00
CA ASN A 41 8.49 30.49 2.49
C ASN A 41 9.82 29.80 2.87
N ARG A 42 9.82 28.83 3.80
CA ARG A 42 11.03 28.08 4.17
C ARG A 42 11.60 27.29 2.99
N SER A 43 12.92 27.17 2.93
CA SER A 43 13.60 26.33 1.95
C SER A 43 13.15 24.87 2.07
N SER A 44 13.04 24.18 0.93
CA SER A 44 12.60 22.77 0.91
C SER A 44 13.74 21.80 1.26
N ASP A 45 14.15 21.84 2.53
CA ASP A 45 15.19 21.00 3.12
C ASP A 45 14.62 19.78 3.87
N ARG A 46 15.49 19.01 4.52
CA ARG A 46 15.09 17.84 5.33
C ARG A 46 14.21 18.24 6.52
N ASN A 47 14.49 19.37 7.15
CA ASN A 47 13.76 19.84 8.31
C ASN A 47 12.32 20.19 7.97
N LYS A 48 12.09 20.91 6.86
CA LYS A 48 10.75 21.20 6.35
C LYS A 48 9.95 19.92 6.10
N GLN A 49 10.58 18.88 5.58
CA GLN A 49 9.94 17.58 5.34
C GLN A 49 9.58 16.85 6.64
N ASP A 50 10.47 16.90 7.62
CA ASP A 50 10.22 16.31 8.93
C ASP A 50 9.14 17.09 9.71
N ASP A 51 9.10 18.41 9.56
CA ASP A 51 8.04 19.26 10.11
C ASP A 51 6.69 18.93 9.47
N LEU A 52 6.63 18.78 8.14
CA LEU A 52 5.44 18.31 7.42
C LEU A 52 4.94 16.98 8.01
N ARG A 53 5.84 16.01 8.25
CA ARG A 53 5.48 14.71 8.85
C ARG A 53 4.85 14.88 10.22
N ALA A 54 5.43 15.73 11.07
CA ALA A 54 4.91 15.98 12.40
C ALA A 54 3.53 16.68 12.33
N MET A 55 3.40 17.73 11.52
CA MET A 55 2.13 18.43 11.26
C MET A 55 1.03 17.48 10.76
N GLY A 56 1.34 16.65 9.77
CA GLY A 56 0.37 15.71 9.21
C GLY A 56 -0.13 14.69 10.23
N ASN A 57 0.74 14.21 11.15
CA ASN A 57 0.30 13.32 12.23
C ASN A 57 -0.53 14.05 13.29
N LEU A 58 -0.19 15.30 13.63
CA LEU A 58 -1.00 16.14 14.52
C LEU A 58 -2.41 16.36 13.97
N CYS A 59 -2.54 16.74 12.69
CA CYS A 59 -3.84 16.93 12.08
C CYS A 59 -4.66 15.63 12.07
N ARG A 60 -4.05 14.48 11.76
CA ARG A 60 -4.75 13.18 11.82
C ARG A 60 -5.23 12.83 13.22
N PHE A 61 -4.41 13.09 14.22
CA PHE A 61 -4.81 12.86 15.59
C PHE A 61 -5.98 13.77 16.00
N HIS A 62 -5.94 15.04 15.59
CA HIS A 62 -7.02 15.99 15.82
C HIS A 62 -8.33 15.55 15.17
N ASP A 63 -8.27 15.06 13.92
CA ASP A 63 -9.43 14.50 13.21
C ASP A 63 -10.05 13.34 14.00
N ILE A 64 -9.23 12.44 14.54
CA ILE A 64 -9.72 11.29 15.32
C ILE A 64 -10.29 11.72 16.67
N LYS A 65 -9.59 12.61 17.38
CA LYS A 65 -9.95 12.99 18.76
C LYS A 65 -11.22 13.83 18.82
N TYR A 66 -11.42 14.70 17.82
CA TYR A 66 -12.50 15.68 17.83
C TYR A 66 -13.50 15.52 16.69
N ASP A 67 -13.40 14.43 15.92
CA ASP A 67 -14.20 14.16 14.71
C ASP A 67 -14.21 15.36 13.73
N THR A 68 -13.00 15.79 13.34
CA THR A 68 -12.79 16.94 12.44
C THR A 68 -12.18 16.53 11.10
N ASP A 69 -12.08 17.49 10.17
CA ASP A 69 -11.50 17.36 8.83
C ASP A 69 -10.19 18.16 8.66
N LEU A 70 -9.49 18.43 9.77
CA LEU A 70 -8.29 19.25 9.82
C LEU A 70 -7.17 18.70 8.92
N HIS A 71 -6.96 17.38 8.86
CA HIS A 71 -5.95 16.81 7.96
C HIS A 71 -6.32 17.01 6.48
N GLN A 72 -7.61 16.96 6.14
CA GLN A 72 -8.06 17.24 4.78
C GLN A 72 -7.85 18.72 4.41
N LYS A 73 -8.20 19.64 5.33
CA LYS A 73 -7.91 21.07 5.18
C LYS A 73 -6.41 21.33 5.03
N PHE A 74 -5.59 20.69 5.85
CA PHE A 74 -4.12 20.80 5.80
C PHE A 74 -3.56 20.33 4.46
N THR A 75 -3.96 19.15 3.98
CA THR A 75 -3.49 18.63 2.70
C THR A 75 -3.94 19.47 1.51
N THR A 76 -5.14 20.05 1.56
CA THR A 76 -5.65 20.99 0.55
C THR A 76 -4.84 22.29 0.55
N TRP A 77 -4.54 22.83 1.73
CA TRP A 77 -3.70 24.01 1.90
C TRP A 77 -2.29 23.80 1.35
N LEU A 78 -1.64 22.66 1.66
CA LEU A 78 -0.33 22.32 1.10
C LEU A 78 -0.34 22.29 -0.43
N LYS A 79 -1.39 21.71 -1.04
CA LYS A 79 -1.55 21.68 -2.50
C LYS A 79 -1.67 23.09 -3.09
N LYS A 80 -2.49 23.95 -2.46
CA LYS A 80 -2.68 25.35 -2.88
C LYS A 80 -1.36 26.15 -2.81
N LYS A 81 -0.52 25.85 -1.83
CA LYS A 81 0.80 26.47 -1.63
C LYS A 81 1.93 25.75 -2.37
N GLU A 82 1.61 24.77 -3.22
CA GLU A 82 2.54 23.94 -3.99
C GLU A 82 3.62 23.23 -3.16
N ILE A 83 3.37 23.01 -1.86
CA ILE A 83 4.31 22.34 -0.96
C ILE A 83 4.23 20.83 -1.19
N LYS A 84 5.33 20.26 -1.69
CA LYS A 84 5.46 18.82 -1.95
C LYS A 84 6.23 18.12 -0.85
N TRP A 85 5.79 16.90 -0.52
CA TRP A 85 6.55 15.97 0.28
C TRP A 85 7.72 15.48 -0.57
N LYS A 86 8.94 15.91 -0.27
CA LYS A 86 10.15 15.27 -0.77
C LYS A 86 10.33 14.00 0.02
N ASP A 87 9.66 12.95 -0.41
CA ASP A 87 10.04 11.62 0.01
C ASP A 87 11.47 11.37 -0.47
N LYS A 88 12.42 11.27 0.47
CA LYS A 88 13.58 10.38 0.29
C LYS A 88 13.08 8.92 0.32
N THR A 89 12.03 8.59 -0.41
CA THR A 89 11.82 7.19 -0.78
C THR A 89 12.93 6.90 -1.74
N TYR A 90 13.73 5.90 -1.38
CA TYR A 90 14.54 5.08 -2.26
C TYR A 90 14.55 5.59 -3.69
N ASN A 91 15.74 6.03 -4.14
CA ASN A 91 16.03 6.15 -5.56
C ASN A 91 15.30 5.00 -6.25
N PHE A 92 14.31 5.33 -7.09
CA PHE A 92 13.99 4.43 -8.18
C PHE A 92 15.36 4.03 -8.74
N PRO A 93 15.69 2.74 -8.94
CA PRO A 93 16.65 2.50 -10.00
C PRO A 93 16.11 3.32 -11.18
N LYS A 94 16.91 4.28 -11.66
CA LYS A 94 16.52 5.15 -12.78
C LYS A 94 16.06 4.31 -13.99
N GLU A 95 16.42 3.03 -13.97
CA GLU A 95 15.95 1.93 -14.80
C GLU A 95 14.75 1.20 -14.15
N GLN A 96 13.64 1.11 -14.87
CA GLN A 96 12.55 0.21 -14.51
C GLN A 96 13.09 -1.23 -14.49
N LEU A 97 13.14 -1.87 -13.31
CA LEU A 97 13.55 -3.28 -13.21
C LEU A 97 12.64 -4.14 -14.10
N PRO A 98 13.18 -4.87 -15.09
CA PRO A 98 12.39 -5.75 -15.93
C PRO A 98 11.67 -6.82 -15.09
N LEU A 99 10.47 -7.22 -15.50
CA LEU A 99 9.68 -8.26 -14.81
C LEU A 99 10.50 -9.54 -14.60
N LYS A 100 11.31 -9.95 -15.59
CA LYS A 100 12.19 -11.11 -15.49
C LYS A 100 13.15 -11.00 -14.30
N GLN A 101 13.82 -9.87 -14.15
CA GLN A 101 14.74 -9.62 -13.03
C GLN A 101 14.02 -9.59 -11.68
N VAL A 102 12.80 -9.04 -11.63
CA VAL A 102 11.96 -9.07 -10.43
C VAL A 102 11.64 -10.52 -10.03
N LEU A 103 11.27 -11.37 -10.98
CA LEU A 103 10.99 -12.79 -10.74
C LEU A 103 12.24 -13.57 -10.29
N GLU A 104 13.39 -13.31 -10.90
CA GLU A 104 14.69 -13.88 -10.49
C GLU A 104 15.10 -13.43 -9.08
N ASN A 105 14.73 -12.22 -8.66
CA ASN A 105 15.00 -11.78 -7.30
C ASN A 105 14.00 -12.38 -6.30
N ILE A 106 12.74 -12.56 -6.71
CA ILE A 106 11.74 -13.26 -5.89
C ILE A 106 12.15 -14.72 -5.65
N SER A 107 12.75 -15.41 -6.62
CA SER A 107 13.17 -16.81 -6.47
C SER A 107 14.31 -16.99 -5.45
N LYS A 108 15.06 -15.93 -5.14
CA LYS A 108 16.12 -15.92 -4.11
C LYS A 108 15.59 -15.74 -2.69
N LEU A 109 14.31 -15.42 -2.52
CA LEU A 109 13.69 -15.27 -1.21
C LEU A 109 13.51 -16.65 -0.55
N LYS A 110 13.53 -16.65 0.78
CA LYS A 110 13.10 -17.82 1.58
C LYS A 110 11.68 -18.25 1.19
N PRO A 111 11.30 -19.53 1.34
CA PRO A 111 10.06 -20.07 0.76
C PRO A 111 8.79 -19.28 1.08
N ILE A 112 8.55 -18.93 2.35
CA ILE A 112 7.33 -18.19 2.73
C ILE A 112 7.35 -16.74 2.23
N GLN A 113 8.51 -16.08 2.20
CA GLN A 113 8.67 -14.75 1.63
C GLN A 113 8.53 -14.76 0.10
N LYS A 114 9.02 -15.81 -0.58
CA LYS A 114 8.83 -16.04 -2.01
C LYS A 114 7.34 -16.15 -2.33
N ASP A 115 6.62 -17.04 -1.64
CA ASP A 115 5.18 -17.22 -1.83
C ASP A 115 4.41 -15.91 -1.55
N PHE A 116 4.78 -15.17 -0.50
CA PHE A 116 4.17 -13.89 -0.18
C PHE A 116 4.44 -12.81 -1.25
N ALA A 117 5.68 -12.72 -1.75
CA ALA A 117 6.03 -11.77 -2.82
C ALA A 117 5.30 -12.09 -4.13
N LEU A 118 5.23 -13.37 -4.50
CA LEU A 118 4.45 -13.83 -5.66
C LEU A 118 2.95 -13.54 -5.49
N PHE A 119 2.43 -13.74 -4.28
CA PHE A 119 1.05 -13.41 -3.95
C PHE A 119 0.78 -11.91 -4.08
N MET A 120 1.66 -11.06 -3.56
CA MET A 120 1.55 -9.61 -3.73
C MET A 120 1.64 -9.18 -5.20
N LEU A 121 2.56 -9.77 -5.96
CA LEU A 121 2.76 -9.48 -7.38
C LEU A 121 1.52 -9.86 -8.22
N THR A 122 0.88 -10.99 -7.93
CA THR A 122 -0.29 -11.47 -8.70
C THR A 122 -1.59 -10.79 -8.27
N SER A 123 -1.82 -10.66 -6.96
CA SER A 123 -3.07 -10.09 -6.43
C SER A 123 -3.16 -8.57 -6.58
N GLY A 124 -2.02 -7.87 -6.68
CA GLY A 124 -1.98 -6.41 -6.63
C GLY A 124 -2.27 -5.84 -5.24
N LEU A 125 -2.18 -6.68 -4.20
CA LEU A 125 -2.27 -6.37 -2.77
C LEU A 125 -1.49 -5.11 -2.35
N ARG A 126 -2.03 -4.20 -1.53
CA ARG A 126 -1.14 -3.40 -0.66
C ARG A 126 -0.53 -4.34 0.38
N THR A 127 0.68 -4.04 0.85
CA THR A 127 1.42 -4.91 1.77
C THR A 127 0.61 -5.37 2.98
N TYR A 128 -0.12 -4.45 3.63
CA TYR A 128 -0.97 -4.79 4.77
C TYR A 128 -2.21 -5.64 4.36
N GLU A 129 -2.86 -5.28 3.25
CA GLU A 129 -3.99 -6.04 2.66
C GLU A 129 -3.56 -7.48 2.35
N ALA A 130 -2.44 -7.62 1.64
CA ALA A 130 -1.87 -8.90 1.27
C ALA A 130 -1.49 -9.74 2.49
N ARG A 131 -0.87 -9.15 3.52
CA ARG A 131 -0.48 -9.90 4.72
C ARG A 131 -1.68 -10.52 5.43
N VAL A 132 -2.71 -9.72 5.67
CA VAL A 132 -3.92 -10.19 6.36
C VAL A 132 -4.57 -11.35 5.59
N ILE A 133 -4.62 -11.24 4.26
CA ILE A 133 -5.21 -12.29 3.42
C ILE A 133 -4.30 -13.50 3.31
N PHE A 134 -2.98 -13.33 3.19
CA PHE A 134 -2.04 -14.45 3.10
C PHE A 134 -2.08 -15.32 4.36
N GLU A 135 -2.23 -14.70 5.53
CA GLU A 135 -2.35 -15.41 6.82
C GLU A 135 -3.73 -16.03 7.05
N ASN A 136 -4.78 -15.58 6.34
CA ASN A 136 -6.19 -15.97 6.56
C ASN A 136 -6.95 -16.20 5.24
N HIS A 137 -6.30 -16.78 4.25
CA HIS A 137 -6.75 -16.87 2.86
C HIS A 137 -8.11 -17.57 2.72
N LYS A 138 -8.36 -18.65 3.44
CA LYS A 138 -9.68 -19.35 3.45
C LYS A 138 -10.85 -18.44 3.80
N LYS A 139 -10.63 -17.37 4.57
CA LYS A 139 -11.69 -16.42 4.95
C LYS A 139 -12.09 -15.50 3.80
N PHE A 140 -11.19 -15.25 2.86
CA PHE A 140 -11.37 -14.24 1.81
C PHE A 140 -11.52 -14.84 0.42
N CYS A 141 -11.10 -16.09 0.22
CA CYS A 141 -11.10 -16.73 -1.09
C CYS A 141 -12.37 -17.55 -1.33
N HIS A 142 -13.10 -17.16 -2.37
CA HIS A 142 -14.30 -17.84 -2.85
C HIS A 142 -14.04 -18.25 -4.31
N ASP A 143 -13.78 -19.54 -4.54
CA ASP A 143 -13.51 -20.12 -5.87
C ASP A 143 -12.43 -19.42 -6.69
N GLY A 144 -11.40 -18.93 -6.00
CA GLY A 144 -10.26 -18.25 -6.61
C GLY A 144 -10.50 -16.75 -6.89
N ILE A 145 -11.55 -16.18 -6.31
CA ILE A 145 -11.77 -14.74 -6.18
C ILE A 145 -11.55 -14.36 -4.72
N LEU A 146 -10.69 -13.37 -4.47
CA LEU A 146 -10.41 -12.81 -3.16
C LEU A 146 -11.31 -11.61 -2.95
N GLU A 147 -12.32 -11.74 -2.11
CA GLU A 147 -13.28 -10.67 -1.84
C GLU A 147 -12.88 -9.88 -0.60
N ILE A 148 -12.58 -8.59 -0.78
CA ILE A 148 -11.92 -7.74 0.22
C ILE A 148 -12.80 -6.53 0.51
N PHE A 149 -13.70 -6.72 1.48
CA PHE A 149 -14.68 -5.73 1.90
C PHE A 149 -14.14 -4.81 3.02
N TRP A 150 -13.12 -4.02 2.73
CA TRP A 150 -12.55 -3.10 3.72
C TRP A 150 -13.12 -1.69 3.53
N SER A 151 -14.09 -1.34 4.37
CA SER A 151 -14.63 0.01 4.45
C SER A 151 -13.56 0.97 5.00
N LYS A 152 -13.08 1.89 4.16
CA LYS A 152 -12.48 3.15 4.61
C LYS A 152 -13.24 4.28 3.93
N LYS A 153 -13.45 5.43 4.60
CA LYS A 153 -14.20 6.60 4.08
C LYS A 153 -13.90 6.99 2.61
N THR A 154 -12.74 6.58 2.04
CA THR A 154 -12.31 6.86 0.65
C THR A 154 -11.99 5.63 -0.20
N LYS A 155 -12.17 4.42 0.32
CA LYS A 155 -11.98 3.17 -0.43
C LYS A 155 -13.19 2.29 -0.26
N ASN A 156 -13.81 1.97 -1.37
CA ASN A 156 -14.81 0.94 -1.40
C ASN A 156 -14.13 -0.43 -1.51
N THR A 157 -14.78 -1.41 -0.90
CA THR A 157 -14.67 -2.84 -1.15
C THR A 157 -14.22 -3.20 -2.56
N ASN A 158 -13.28 -4.13 -2.68
CA ASN A 158 -12.82 -4.65 -3.98
C ASN A 158 -12.69 -6.17 -3.95
N ALA A 159 -12.63 -6.78 -5.12
CA ALA A 159 -12.26 -8.17 -5.28
C ALA A 159 -11.08 -8.30 -6.25
N THR A 160 -10.20 -9.27 -6.01
CA THR A 160 -9.07 -9.57 -6.91
C THR A 160 -9.00 -11.08 -7.16
N PHE A 161 -8.12 -11.52 -8.05
CA PHE A 161 -7.95 -12.94 -8.35
C PHE A 161 -6.94 -13.62 -7.42
N CYS A 162 -7.22 -14.88 -7.08
CA CYS A 162 -6.25 -15.78 -6.46
C CYS A 162 -5.56 -16.61 -7.54
N PHE A 163 -4.23 -16.60 -7.56
CA PHE A 163 -3.47 -17.43 -8.49
C PHE A 163 -3.51 -18.89 -8.05
N PRO A 164 -3.91 -19.86 -8.92
CA PRO A 164 -4.09 -21.26 -8.50
C PRO A 164 -2.87 -21.87 -7.82
N ALA A 165 -1.67 -21.63 -8.35
CA ALA A 165 -0.44 -22.20 -7.81
C ALA A 165 0.01 -21.62 -6.45
N LEU A 166 -0.66 -20.57 -5.97
CA LEU A 166 -0.43 -20.00 -4.64
C LEU A 166 -1.55 -20.34 -3.66
N HIS A 167 -2.68 -20.87 -4.14
CA HIS A 167 -3.90 -21.09 -3.36
C HIS A 167 -3.63 -21.91 -2.09
N ASP A 168 -2.91 -23.02 -2.23
CA ASP A 168 -2.60 -23.94 -1.12
C ASP A 168 -1.33 -23.57 -0.33
N LYS A 169 -0.67 -22.47 -0.71
CA LYS A 169 0.58 -22.02 -0.05
C LYS A 169 0.34 -21.00 1.06
N MET A 170 -0.90 -20.54 1.21
CA MET A 170 -1.36 -19.53 2.16
C MET A 170 -1.92 -20.16 3.46
N ASP A 171 -2.57 -19.36 4.32
CA ASP A 171 -3.10 -19.78 5.64
C ASP A 171 -1.99 -20.24 6.61
N LYS A 172 -0.86 -19.53 6.60
CA LYS A 172 0.29 -19.80 7.47
C LYS A 172 0.66 -18.54 8.23
N LYS A 173 1.11 -18.71 9.48
CA LYS A 173 1.65 -17.60 10.28
C LYS A 173 2.86 -17.01 9.57
N PHE A 174 2.80 -15.72 9.26
CA PHE A 174 3.84 -15.02 8.51
C PHE A 174 4.43 -13.88 9.35
N ILE A 175 5.69 -14.03 9.75
CA ILE A 175 6.42 -12.97 10.44
C ILE A 175 6.99 -12.05 9.38
N PHE A 176 6.39 -10.88 9.23
CA PHE A 176 6.78 -9.90 8.23
C PHE A 176 7.92 -9.01 8.74
N ASP A 177 9.05 -9.03 8.03
CA ASP A 177 10.13 -8.06 8.17
C ASP A 177 10.45 -7.46 6.78
N TYR A 178 10.64 -6.14 6.70
CA TYR A 178 11.04 -5.47 5.47
C TYR A 178 12.45 -5.89 5.01
N ASP A 179 13.31 -6.27 5.95
CA ASP A 179 14.70 -6.63 5.65
C ASP A 179 14.81 -7.92 4.83
N ASP A 180 13.88 -8.85 5.02
CA ASP A 180 13.80 -10.08 4.21
C ASP A 180 13.55 -9.78 2.72
N PHE A 181 13.01 -8.61 2.37
CA PHE A 181 12.67 -8.23 0.99
C PHE A 181 13.71 -7.32 0.32
N LYS A 182 14.82 -6.99 0.99
CA LYS A 182 15.90 -6.18 0.40
C LYS A 182 16.46 -6.80 -0.88
N VAL A 183 16.46 -8.13 -0.98
CA VAL A 183 16.92 -8.91 -2.14
C VAL A 183 16.13 -8.60 -3.43
N LEU A 184 14.91 -8.05 -3.32
CA LEU A 184 14.11 -7.66 -4.48
C LEU A 184 14.77 -6.55 -5.32
N GLY A 185 15.67 -5.76 -4.74
CA GLY A 185 16.24 -4.57 -5.39
C GLY A 185 15.24 -3.42 -5.54
N CYS A 186 14.03 -3.56 -4.97
CA CYS A 186 13.01 -2.53 -4.96
C CYS A 186 12.07 -2.68 -3.74
N GLU A 187 11.34 -1.62 -3.40
CA GLU A 187 10.34 -1.71 -2.34
C GLU A 187 9.19 -2.64 -2.73
N LEU A 188 8.73 -3.48 -1.79
CA LEU A 188 7.67 -4.46 -1.99
C LEU A 188 6.36 -3.84 -2.54
N ARG A 189 6.08 -2.57 -2.21
CA ARG A 189 4.93 -1.82 -2.74
C ARG A 189 4.94 -1.68 -4.27
N TYR A 190 6.10 -1.79 -4.92
CA TYR A 190 6.24 -1.65 -6.36
C TYR A 190 5.79 -2.90 -7.12
N LEU A 191 5.71 -4.07 -6.48
CA LEU A 191 5.10 -5.25 -7.07
C LEU A 191 3.65 -4.98 -7.49
N ARG A 192 2.92 -4.18 -6.70
CA ARG A 192 1.57 -3.71 -7.04
C ARG A 192 1.54 -2.78 -8.26
N LYS A 193 2.58 -1.97 -8.49
CA LYS A 193 2.65 -1.15 -9.71
C LYS A 193 2.88 -2.03 -10.94
N LEU A 194 3.78 -3.00 -10.83
CA LEU A 194 4.06 -3.96 -11.90
C LEU A 194 2.82 -4.79 -12.24
N ASN A 195 2.10 -5.27 -11.22
CA ASN A 195 0.79 -5.89 -11.37
C ASN A 195 -0.19 -5.03 -12.17
N PHE A 196 -0.30 -3.73 -11.83
CA PHE A 196 -1.19 -2.81 -12.53
C PHE A 196 -0.82 -2.73 -14.01
N THR A 197 0.46 -2.53 -14.32
CA THR A 197 0.95 -2.40 -15.68
C THR A 197 0.65 -3.65 -16.50
N ILE A 198 0.90 -4.84 -15.95
CA ILE A 198 0.62 -6.13 -16.63
C ILE A 198 -0.89 -6.29 -16.86
N ASN A 199 -1.71 -6.07 -15.83
CA ASN A 199 -3.14 -6.26 -15.95
C ASN A 199 -3.78 -5.21 -16.87
N ALA A 200 -3.43 -3.93 -16.78
CA ALA A 200 -4.00 -2.87 -17.60
C ALA A 200 -3.63 -2.99 -19.09
N THR A 201 -2.49 -3.62 -19.42
CA THR A 201 -2.06 -3.84 -20.81
C THR A 201 -2.65 -5.12 -21.44
N ASN A 202 -3.03 -6.10 -20.62
CA ASN A 202 -3.47 -7.42 -21.11
C ASN A 202 -4.94 -7.74 -20.82
N LEU A 203 -5.56 -7.05 -19.86
CA LEU A 203 -6.97 -7.14 -19.50
C LEU A 203 -7.68 -5.82 -19.83
N ASP A 204 -8.94 -5.73 -19.41
CA ASP A 204 -9.68 -4.47 -19.43
C ASP A 204 -9.08 -3.47 -18.41
N PRO A 205 -8.76 -2.23 -18.81
CA PRO A 205 -8.19 -1.23 -17.91
C PRO A 205 -9.08 -0.89 -16.71
N LEU A 206 -10.41 -0.91 -16.88
CA LEU A 206 -11.34 -0.59 -15.79
C LEU A 206 -11.40 -1.73 -14.78
N LEU A 207 -11.36 -2.98 -15.25
CA LEU A 207 -11.18 -4.16 -14.40
C LEU A 207 -9.83 -4.09 -13.65
N ALA A 208 -8.75 -3.68 -14.32
CA ALA A 208 -7.45 -3.51 -13.67
C ALA A 208 -7.47 -2.43 -12.58
N GLU A 209 -8.25 -1.37 -12.75
CA GLU A 209 -8.49 -0.35 -11.72
C GLU A 209 -9.36 -0.88 -10.56
N TYR A 210 -10.38 -1.68 -10.88
CA TYR A 210 -11.27 -2.34 -9.90
C TYR A 210 -10.52 -3.34 -9.01
N ILE A 211 -9.76 -4.28 -9.59
CA ILE A 211 -9.00 -5.29 -8.81
C ILE A 211 -7.95 -4.66 -7.90
N GLN A 212 -7.48 -3.45 -8.24
CA GLN A 212 -6.58 -2.69 -7.39
C GLN A 212 -7.31 -1.85 -6.33
N GLY A 213 -8.62 -1.69 -6.40
CA GLY A 213 -9.35 -0.80 -5.52
C GLY A 213 -9.04 0.67 -5.75
N ARG A 214 -8.93 1.03 -7.03
CA ARG A 214 -8.95 2.43 -7.49
C ARG A 214 -10.37 2.86 -7.90
N ARG A 215 -11.24 1.90 -8.19
CA ARG A 215 -12.69 2.02 -8.44
C ARG A 215 -13.45 1.09 -7.50
N GLY A 216 -14.78 1.20 -7.43
CA GLY A 216 -15.59 0.28 -6.63
C GLY A 216 -16.83 0.89 -5.99
N SER A 217 -17.50 1.86 -6.62
CA SER A 217 -18.87 2.22 -6.20
C SER A 217 -19.78 0.97 -6.15
N VAL A 218 -20.90 1.04 -5.40
CA VAL A 218 -21.81 -0.11 -5.22
C VAL A 218 -22.30 -0.66 -6.58
N SER A 219 -22.52 0.21 -7.55
CA SER A 219 -22.91 -0.13 -8.92
C SER A 219 -21.79 -0.85 -9.69
N GLU A 220 -20.57 -0.33 -9.64
CA GLU A 220 -19.38 -0.97 -10.24
C GLU A 220 -19.10 -2.36 -9.62
N LYS A 221 -19.36 -2.54 -8.31
CA LYS A 221 -19.22 -3.85 -7.65
C LYS A 221 -20.09 -4.91 -8.30
N HIS A 222 -21.38 -4.64 -8.49
CA HIS A 222 -22.31 -5.60 -9.08
C HIS A 222 -21.93 -5.95 -10.52
N TYR A 223 -21.38 -4.97 -11.25
CA TYR A 223 -20.91 -5.16 -12.61
C TYR A 223 -19.62 -6.00 -12.69
N TYR A 224 -18.60 -5.68 -11.89
CA TYR A 224 -17.31 -6.38 -12.01
C TYR A 224 -17.31 -7.75 -11.35
N LEU A 225 -17.89 -7.90 -10.15
CA LEU A 225 -17.85 -9.16 -9.40
C LEU A 225 -18.51 -10.32 -10.17
N SER A 226 -19.66 -10.04 -10.81
CA SER A 226 -20.37 -11.02 -11.65
C SER A 226 -19.55 -11.46 -12.88
N ASN A 227 -18.73 -10.56 -13.42
CA ASN A 227 -17.89 -10.81 -14.59
C ASN A 227 -16.48 -11.32 -14.27
N MET A 228 -16.04 -11.29 -12.99
CA MET A 228 -14.69 -11.70 -12.60
C MET A 228 -14.38 -13.15 -13.03
N ASN A 229 -15.33 -14.07 -12.86
CA ASN A 229 -15.13 -15.46 -13.26
C ASN A 229 -14.83 -15.62 -14.76
N GLN A 230 -15.44 -14.80 -15.61
CA GLN A 230 -15.18 -14.81 -17.05
C GLN A 230 -13.75 -14.34 -17.36
N HIS A 231 -13.29 -13.29 -16.67
CA HIS A 231 -11.95 -12.72 -16.85
C HIS A 231 -10.84 -13.53 -16.17
N ARG A 232 -11.19 -14.36 -15.17
CA ARG A 232 -10.23 -15.17 -14.40
C ARG A 232 -9.39 -16.08 -15.28
N LYS A 233 -10.00 -16.76 -16.27
CA LYS A 233 -9.28 -17.65 -17.20
C LYS A 233 -8.19 -16.90 -17.98
N LYS A 234 -8.52 -15.70 -18.49
CA LYS A 234 -7.58 -14.84 -19.20
C LYS A 234 -6.47 -14.34 -18.27
N TRP A 235 -6.82 -13.90 -17.06
CA TRP A 235 -5.87 -13.48 -16.04
C TRP A 235 -4.89 -14.60 -15.66
N ILE A 236 -5.39 -15.82 -15.42
CA ILE A 236 -4.54 -17.00 -15.13
C ILE A 236 -3.56 -17.22 -16.29
N LYS A 237 -4.05 -17.23 -17.54
CA LYS A 237 -3.19 -17.43 -18.72
C LYS A 237 -2.05 -16.40 -18.77
N ILE A 238 -2.35 -15.12 -18.55
CA ILE A 238 -1.34 -14.04 -18.53
C ILE A 238 -0.28 -14.30 -17.46
N TRP A 239 -0.69 -14.59 -16.23
CA TRP A 239 0.25 -14.81 -15.13
C TRP A 239 1.02 -16.13 -15.25
N SER A 240 0.42 -17.18 -15.80
CA SER A 240 1.10 -18.45 -16.09
C SER A 240 2.26 -18.29 -17.08
N LEU A 241 2.16 -17.37 -18.06
CA LEU A 241 3.27 -17.08 -18.98
C LEU A 241 4.52 -16.59 -18.25
N PHE A 242 4.34 -15.88 -17.13
CA PHE A 242 5.43 -15.32 -16.35
C PHE A 242 5.88 -16.26 -15.22
N LEU A 243 4.95 -16.97 -14.58
CA LEU A 243 5.20 -17.67 -13.32
C LEU A 243 5.51 -19.16 -13.44
N ASN A 244 5.17 -19.82 -14.55
CA ASN A 244 5.40 -21.27 -14.68
C ASN A 244 6.89 -21.64 -14.53
N ASN A 245 7.81 -20.76 -14.92
CA ASN A 245 9.26 -20.97 -14.73
C ASN A 245 9.75 -20.69 -13.31
N THR A 246 9.03 -19.90 -12.50
CA THR A 246 9.46 -19.45 -11.16
C THR A 246 8.88 -20.31 -10.04
N ILE A 247 7.76 -20.99 -10.29
CA ILE A 247 7.06 -21.83 -9.31
C ILE A 247 7.61 -23.27 -9.30
N GLN A 248 8.20 -23.73 -10.40
CA GLN A 248 8.81 -25.07 -10.52
C GLN A 248 10.27 -25.15 -10.02
N MET A 249 10.92 -24.00 -9.79
CA MET A 249 12.21 -23.89 -9.08
C MET A 249 12.00 -23.72 -7.58
#